data_AF-A0A0B3AAW3-F1
#
_entry.id   AF-A0A0B3AAW3-F1
#
_cell.length_a   1.000
_cell.length_b   1.000
_cell.length_c   1.000
_cell.angle_alpha   90.00
_cell.angle_beta   90.00
_cell.angle_gamma   90.00
#
_symmetry.space_group_name_H-M   'P 1'
#
loop_
_entity.id
_entity.type
_entity.pdbx_description
1 polymer ?
#
loop_
_entity_poly.entity_id
_entity_poly.type
_entity_poly.pdbx_seq_one_letter_code
_entity_poly.pdbx_strand_id
1 'polypeptide(L)'
;MRIKLKKGKQKELIILAKNNLNWEKLSEKIGIKENYLQRDLKNEKILIKEKTYNELCRIVNINFDKFILDKLNDFWGKSKGGLNSKGSTIQIKIPRNNEKLAELIGVILGDGNISKYQKGKKTGVYQINITGHKDLDEDYHTNYLFKIFQELFGLKPITVLSKNSKGRHLIISSKQLVNFFSKHGLKNGDKIKNQSTFPTWIWKKKNFLKACVRGLIDTDGSIFRMSQRDYNLIRINFTNHNLTLLKDTRKAFLNLGFNPSKIINNRQFYLSRQDEIRKYLKEIGFSNVRHQERLKSFSPIFQRSRKRDSGSRNPGSNPGGAIF
;
A
#
# COMPACT_ATOMS: atom_id res chain seq x y z
N MET A 1 -35.10 -20.15 -1.19
CA MET A 1 -34.84 -20.41 0.24
C MET A 1 -34.52 -21.89 0.45
N ARG A 2 -33.78 -22.19 1.52
CA ARG A 2 -33.37 -23.52 1.98
C ARG A 2 -34.07 -23.82 3.31
N ILE A 3 -34.73 -24.97 3.39
CA ILE A 3 -35.47 -25.36 4.59
C ILE A 3 -34.54 -26.14 5.51
N LYS A 4 -34.44 -25.71 6.76
CA LYS A 4 -33.72 -26.42 7.82
C LYS A 4 -34.73 -27.15 8.69
N LEU A 5 -34.86 -28.47 8.49
CA LEU A 5 -35.70 -29.33 9.32
C LEU A 5 -34.95 -29.81 10.57
N LYS A 6 -35.68 -30.28 11.58
CA LYS A 6 -35.13 -31.05 12.70
C LYS A 6 -34.33 -32.25 12.16
N LYS A 7 -33.18 -32.53 12.76
CA LYS A 7 -32.27 -33.62 12.34
C LYS A 7 -33.05 -34.93 12.16
N GLY A 8 -32.84 -35.61 11.04
CA GLY A 8 -33.52 -36.85 10.65
C GLY A 8 -34.83 -36.64 9.87
N LYS A 9 -35.50 -35.49 10.00
CA LYS A 9 -36.81 -35.26 9.37
C LYS A 9 -36.73 -35.00 7.87
N GLN A 10 -35.61 -34.49 7.37
CA GLN A 10 -35.40 -34.35 5.93
C GLN A 10 -35.21 -35.73 5.29
N LYS A 11 -34.40 -36.59 5.92
CA LYS A 11 -34.22 -37.98 5.50
C LYS A 11 -35.54 -38.75 5.52
N GLU A 12 -36.31 -38.61 6.60
CA GLU A 12 -37.64 -39.22 6.76
C GLU A 12 -38.59 -38.81 5.64
N LEU A 13 -38.74 -37.51 5.37
CA LEU A 13 -39.58 -37.01 4.28
C LEU A 13 -39.18 -37.58 2.92
N ILE A 14 -37.88 -37.64 2.63
CA ILE A 14 -37.37 -38.18 1.35
C ILE A 14 -37.61 -39.69 1.23
N ILE A 15 -37.47 -40.45 2.33
CA ILE A 15 -37.75 -41.89 2.33
C ILE A 15 -39.25 -42.15 2.15
N LEU A 16 -40.11 -41.40 2.84
CA LEU A 16 -41.56 -41.48 2.68
C LEU A 16 -41.98 -41.14 1.24
N ALA A 17 -41.39 -40.10 0.64
CA ALA A 17 -41.67 -39.71 -0.74
C ALA A 17 -41.18 -40.74 -1.76
N LYS A 18 -40.10 -41.47 -1.45
CA LYS A 18 -39.62 -42.56 -2.30
C LYS A 18 -40.60 -43.72 -2.28
N ASN A 19 -41.07 -44.16 -1.11
CA ASN A 19 -41.94 -45.32 -0.97
C ASN A 19 -41.44 -46.50 -1.85
N ASN A 20 -42.33 -47.09 -2.67
CA ASN A 20 -42.02 -48.16 -3.64
C ASN A 20 -41.37 -47.67 -4.95
N LEU A 21 -41.12 -46.37 -5.11
CA LEU A 21 -40.40 -45.85 -6.27
C LEU A 21 -38.90 -46.16 -6.18
N ASN A 22 -38.26 -46.33 -7.33
CA ASN A 22 -36.80 -46.28 -7.43
C ASN A 22 -36.33 -44.81 -7.34
N TRP A 23 -35.03 -44.60 -7.13
CA TRP A 23 -34.47 -43.25 -6.95
C TRP A 23 -34.60 -42.40 -8.21
N GLU A 24 -34.44 -43.01 -9.38
CA GLU A 24 -34.60 -42.39 -10.70
C GLU A 24 -35.98 -41.75 -10.85
N LYS A 25 -37.07 -42.51 -10.68
CA LYS A 25 -38.45 -42.03 -10.81
C LYS A 25 -38.78 -40.90 -9.83
N LEU A 26 -38.32 -41.01 -8.58
CA LEU A 26 -38.53 -39.92 -7.61
C LEU A 26 -37.76 -38.67 -8.03
N SER A 27 -36.54 -38.83 -8.53
CA SER A 27 -35.68 -37.72 -8.95
C SER A 27 -36.23 -36.98 -10.17
N GLU A 28 -36.81 -37.70 -11.14
CA GLU A 28 -37.54 -37.14 -12.28
C GLU A 28 -38.76 -36.34 -11.82
N LYS A 29 -39.57 -36.92 -10.93
CA LYS A 29 -40.80 -36.29 -10.43
C LYS A 29 -40.55 -34.95 -9.72
N ILE A 30 -39.45 -34.84 -8.97
CA ILE A 30 -39.08 -33.61 -8.26
C ILE A 30 -38.12 -32.70 -9.04
N GLY A 31 -37.69 -33.13 -10.24
CA GLY A 31 -36.83 -32.37 -11.14
C GLY A 31 -35.40 -32.11 -10.61
N ILE A 32 -34.78 -33.09 -9.95
CA ILE A 32 -33.39 -33.00 -9.49
C ILE A 32 -32.58 -34.25 -9.85
N LYS A 33 -31.25 -34.15 -9.92
CA LYS A 33 -30.39 -35.30 -10.21
C LYS A 33 -30.50 -36.38 -9.14
N GLU A 34 -30.63 -37.64 -9.55
CA GLU A 34 -30.72 -38.81 -8.66
C GLU A 34 -29.59 -38.84 -7.61
N ASN A 35 -28.34 -38.69 -8.07
CA ASN A 35 -27.18 -38.69 -7.18
C ASN A 35 -27.26 -37.60 -6.10
N TYR A 36 -27.76 -36.41 -6.44
CA TYR A 36 -27.93 -35.31 -5.50
C TYR A 36 -29.02 -35.62 -4.46
N LEU A 37 -30.14 -36.19 -4.90
CA LEU A 37 -31.21 -36.65 -4.02
C LEU A 37 -30.73 -37.73 -3.04
N GLN A 38 -30.09 -38.78 -3.57
CA GLN A 38 -29.74 -39.98 -2.83
C GLN A 38 -28.52 -39.79 -1.91
N ARG A 39 -27.47 -39.10 -2.38
CA ARG A 39 -26.20 -38.99 -1.64
C ARG A 39 -26.13 -37.77 -0.74
N ASP A 40 -26.76 -36.66 -1.12
CA ASP A 40 -26.65 -35.39 -0.41
C ASP A 40 -27.90 -35.06 0.40
N LEU A 41 -29.07 -34.98 -0.26
CA LEU A 41 -30.30 -34.55 0.39
C LEU A 41 -30.82 -35.61 1.38
N LYS A 42 -30.93 -36.87 0.97
CA LYS A 42 -31.36 -37.98 1.82
C LYS A 42 -30.49 -38.13 3.08
N ASN A 43 -29.19 -37.92 2.94
CA ASN A 43 -28.24 -38.05 4.04
C ASN A 43 -28.06 -36.74 4.83
N GLU A 44 -28.90 -35.73 4.58
CA GLU A 44 -28.89 -34.43 5.25
C GLU A 44 -27.54 -33.68 5.18
N LYS A 45 -26.70 -33.99 4.17
CA LYS A 45 -25.44 -33.27 3.95
C LYS A 45 -25.69 -31.82 3.53
N ILE A 46 -26.81 -31.57 2.88
CA ILE A 46 -27.22 -30.25 2.35
C ILE A 46 -28.70 -30.05 2.65
N LEU A 47 -29.10 -28.80 2.95
CA LEU A 47 -30.49 -28.42 3.13
C LEU A 47 -31.28 -28.45 1.81
N ILE A 48 -32.50 -28.96 1.86
CA ILE A 48 -33.42 -28.97 0.71
C ILE A 48 -33.84 -27.54 0.32
N LYS A 49 -34.07 -27.32 -0.99
CA LYS A 49 -34.71 -26.09 -1.46
C LYS A 49 -36.19 -26.12 -1.11
N GLU A 50 -36.77 -24.95 -0.84
CA GLU A 50 -38.20 -24.82 -0.51
C GLU A 50 -39.12 -25.39 -1.61
N LYS A 51 -38.83 -25.14 -2.89
CA LYS A 51 -39.57 -25.76 -4.00
C LYS A 51 -39.56 -27.29 -3.92
N THR A 52 -38.39 -27.89 -3.68
CA THR A 52 -38.24 -29.35 -3.56
C THR A 52 -38.93 -29.88 -2.30
N TYR A 53 -38.86 -29.14 -1.20
CA TYR A 53 -39.56 -29.48 0.05
C TYR A 53 -41.08 -29.55 -0.16
N ASN A 54 -41.66 -28.52 -0.78
CA ASN A 54 -43.09 -28.46 -1.05
C ASN A 54 -43.53 -29.62 -1.95
N GLU A 55 -42.75 -29.94 -2.98
CA GLU A 55 -43.06 -31.07 -3.87
C GLU A 55 -42.99 -32.41 -3.14
N LEU A 56 -42.00 -32.62 -2.27
CA LEU A 56 -41.93 -33.84 -1.45
C LEU A 56 -43.12 -33.97 -0.50
N CYS A 57 -43.54 -32.87 0.15
CA CYS A 57 -44.73 -32.88 1.01
C CYS A 57 -46.00 -33.19 0.22
N ARG A 58 -46.11 -32.67 -1.02
CA ARG A 58 -47.22 -32.95 -1.94
C ARG A 58 -47.27 -34.42 -2.35
N ILE A 59 -46.12 -35.04 -2.62
CA ILE A 59 -46.03 -36.47 -2.99
C ILE A 59 -46.49 -37.37 -1.84
N VAL A 60 -46.09 -37.04 -0.61
CA VAL A 60 -46.40 -37.85 0.58
C VAL A 60 -47.79 -37.53 1.14
N ASN A 61 -48.39 -36.40 0.75
CA ASN A 61 -49.62 -35.86 1.33
C ASN A 61 -49.50 -35.64 2.86
N ILE A 62 -48.32 -35.25 3.34
CA ILE A 62 -48.05 -34.96 4.76
C ILE A 62 -47.25 -33.66 4.86
N ASN A 63 -47.68 -32.76 5.75
CA ASN A 63 -46.98 -31.51 6.01
C ASN A 63 -45.93 -31.68 7.13
N PHE A 64 -44.69 -31.29 6.84
CA PHE A 64 -43.55 -31.34 7.77
C PHE A 64 -43.25 -29.98 8.43
N ASP A 65 -44.11 -28.96 8.26
CA ASP A 65 -43.85 -27.57 8.68
C ASP A 65 -43.54 -27.46 10.17
N LYS A 66 -44.21 -28.28 11.00
CA LYS A 66 -43.95 -28.36 12.46
C LYS A 66 -42.51 -28.75 12.82
N PHE A 67 -41.76 -29.29 11.86
CA PHE A 67 -40.35 -29.68 12.03
C PHE A 67 -39.38 -28.68 11.41
N ILE A 68 -39.84 -27.58 10.82
CA ILE A 68 -38.99 -26.51 10.30
C ILE A 68 -38.41 -25.73 11.47
N LEU A 69 -37.09 -25.72 11.57
CA LEU A 69 -36.35 -24.93 12.54
C LEU A 69 -36.01 -23.54 11.99
N ASP A 70 -35.75 -23.43 10.68
CA ASP A 70 -35.35 -22.18 10.04
C ASP A 70 -35.54 -22.22 8.52
N LYS A 71 -35.65 -21.05 7.88
CA LYS A 71 -35.62 -20.86 6.43
C LYS A 71 -34.44 -19.98 6.06
N LEU A 72 -33.42 -20.57 5.45
CA LEU A 72 -32.17 -19.90 5.12
C LEU A 72 -32.14 -19.41 3.66
N ASN A 73 -31.40 -18.34 3.40
CA ASN A 73 -31.15 -17.88 2.03
C ASN A 73 -30.43 -18.96 1.19
N ASP A 74 -30.63 -18.97 -0.13
CA ASP A 74 -30.07 -20.02 -0.99
C ASP A 74 -28.53 -20.11 -0.98
N PHE A 75 -27.87 -19.02 -0.60
CA PHE A 75 -26.41 -18.91 -0.49
C PHE A 75 -25.90 -18.94 0.96
N TRP A 76 -26.71 -19.40 1.92
CA TRP A 76 -26.33 -19.42 3.34
C TRP A 76 -25.03 -20.20 3.58
N GLY A 77 -24.87 -21.37 2.95
CA GLY A 77 -23.68 -22.21 3.10
C GLY A 77 -22.41 -21.53 2.57
N LYS A 78 -22.52 -20.79 1.46
CA LYS A 78 -21.42 -19.98 0.92
C LYS A 78 -21.06 -18.83 1.88
N SER A 79 -22.07 -18.18 2.45
CA SER A 79 -21.87 -17.09 3.40
C SER A 79 -21.21 -17.58 4.70
N LYS A 80 -21.70 -18.70 5.26
CA LYS A 80 -21.13 -19.36 6.43
C LYS A 80 -19.70 -19.84 6.17
N GLY A 81 -19.45 -20.47 5.02
CA GLY A 81 -18.10 -20.88 4.61
C GLY A 81 -17.14 -19.70 4.44
N GLY A 82 -17.61 -18.58 3.89
CA GLY A 82 -16.82 -17.35 3.78
C GLY A 82 -16.46 -16.72 5.13
N LEU A 83 -17.40 -16.74 6.10
CA LEU A 83 -17.16 -16.26 7.46
C LEU A 83 -16.23 -17.18 8.26
N ASN A 84 -16.35 -18.50 8.06
CA ASN A 84 -15.54 -19.49 8.76
C ASN A 84 -14.15 -19.69 8.14
N SER A 85 -13.93 -19.24 6.90
CA SER A 85 -12.64 -19.32 6.25
C SER A 85 -11.69 -18.29 6.84
N LYS A 86 -10.48 -18.73 7.25
CA LYS A 86 -9.38 -17.83 7.62
C LYS A 86 -8.89 -16.99 6.41
N GLY A 87 -9.30 -17.36 5.19
CA GLY A 87 -8.86 -16.76 3.93
C GLY A 87 -7.36 -16.98 3.66
N SER A 88 -6.87 -16.42 2.55
CA SER A 88 -5.44 -16.33 2.20
C SER A 88 -4.82 -14.99 2.63
N THR A 89 -5.38 -14.36 3.67
CA THR A 89 -4.93 -13.03 4.09
C THR A 89 -3.50 -13.12 4.62
N ILE A 90 -2.58 -12.42 3.97
CA ILE A 90 -1.17 -12.34 4.40
C ILE A 90 -1.13 -11.80 5.83
N GLN A 91 -0.58 -12.61 6.73
CA GLN A 91 -0.31 -12.20 8.11
C GLN A 91 0.93 -11.32 8.13
N ILE A 92 0.90 -10.26 8.94
CA ILE A 92 2.01 -9.31 9.04
C ILE A 92 2.47 -9.21 10.50
N LYS A 93 3.75 -8.91 10.69
CA LYS A 93 4.24 -8.42 11.98
C LYS A 93 3.66 -7.03 12.23
N ILE A 94 3.18 -6.76 13.45
CA ILE A 94 2.71 -5.42 13.84
C ILE A 94 3.79 -4.77 14.69
N PRO A 95 4.51 -3.75 14.17
CA PRO A 95 5.57 -3.10 14.92
C PRO A 95 4.98 -2.17 15.99
N ARG A 96 5.70 -2.00 17.10
CA ARG A 96 5.51 -0.85 18.00
C ARG A 96 6.02 0.43 17.33
N ASN A 97 5.57 1.58 17.82
CA ASN A 97 6.06 2.87 17.37
C ASN A 97 7.58 2.98 17.57
N ASN A 98 8.31 3.16 16.47
CA ASN A 98 9.76 3.31 16.46
C ASN A 98 10.19 4.26 15.32
N GLU A 99 11.49 4.56 15.26
CA GLU A 99 12.05 5.50 14.27
C GLU A 99 11.88 5.01 12.83
N LYS A 100 12.09 3.72 12.55
CA LYS A 100 11.90 3.13 11.21
C LYS A 100 10.45 3.25 10.72
N LEU A 101 9.48 3.07 11.61
CA LEU A 101 8.07 3.27 11.29
C LEU A 101 7.76 4.75 11.03
N ALA A 102 8.32 5.66 11.82
CA ALA A 102 8.13 7.10 11.63
C ALA A 102 8.70 7.56 10.28
N GLU A 103 9.89 7.06 9.91
CA GLU A 103 10.50 7.31 8.61
C GLU A 103 9.64 6.77 7.46
N LEU A 104 9.19 5.52 7.56
CA LEU A 104 8.31 4.93 6.56
C LEU A 104 7.00 5.70 6.41
N ILE A 105 6.43 6.23 7.50
CA ILE A 105 5.27 7.11 7.44
C ILE A 105 5.60 8.39 6.67
N GLY A 106 6.78 8.98 6.90
CA GLY A 106 7.25 10.12 6.12
C GLY A 106 7.30 9.83 4.61
N VAL A 107 7.89 8.68 4.25
CA VAL A 107 7.94 8.21 2.85
C VAL A 107 6.54 8.01 2.26
N ILE A 108 5.62 7.38 3.00
CA ILE A 108 4.26 7.16 2.53
C ILE A 108 3.50 8.49 2.41
N LEU A 109 3.74 9.46 3.28
CA LEU A 109 3.14 10.79 3.22
C LEU A 109 3.61 11.59 2.00
N GLY A 110 4.87 11.43 1.58
CA GLY A 110 5.39 12.02 0.34
C GLY A 110 4.96 11.24 -0.90
N ASP A 111 5.75 10.24 -1.28
CA ASP A 111 5.59 9.48 -2.54
C ASP A 111 4.60 8.30 -2.48
N GLY A 112 4.05 8.03 -1.30
CA GLY A 112 3.10 6.93 -1.10
C GLY A 112 1.69 7.17 -1.64
N ASN A 113 0.93 6.10 -1.76
CA ASN A 113 -0.52 6.12 -1.94
C ASN A 113 -1.11 4.89 -1.26
N ILE A 114 -2.19 5.09 -0.50
CA ILE A 114 -2.95 4.01 0.12
C ILE A 114 -4.23 3.81 -0.67
N SER A 115 -4.32 2.68 -1.36
CA SER A 115 -5.48 2.26 -2.12
C SER A 115 -6.30 1.29 -1.29
N LYS A 116 -7.53 1.70 -0.98
CA LYS A 116 -8.59 0.85 -0.42
C LYS A 116 -9.82 1.01 -1.28
N TYR A 117 -10.14 -0.01 -2.08
CA TYR A 117 -11.35 -0.04 -2.89
C TYR A 117 -12.31 -1.11 -2.37
N GLN A 118 -13.61 -0.86 -2.49
CA GLN A 118 -14.65 -1.86 -2.24
C GLN A 118 -15.86 -1.52 -3.11
N LYS A 119 -16.35 -2.47 -3.91
CA LYS A 119 -17.58 -2.31 -4.70
C LYS A 119 -18.61 -3.34 -4.23
N GLY A 120 -19.61 -2.88 -3.46
CA GLY A 120 -20.62 -3.75 -2.88
C GLY A 120 -20.00 -4.88 -2.03
N LYS A 121 -20.30 -6.14 -2.39
CA LYS A 121 -19.80 -7.36 -1.74
C LYS A 121 -18.47 -7.89 -2.31
N LYS A 122 -17.92 -7.30 -3.39
CA LYS A 122 -16.70 -7.81 -4.04
C LYS A 122 -15.42 -7.22 -3.43
N THR A 123 -14.41 -8.09 -3.30
CA THR A 123 -13.05 -7.78 -2.85
C THR A 123 -12.48 -6.63 -3.65
N GLY A 124 -12.01 -5.58 -2.97
CA GLY A 124 -11.25 -4.54 -3.63
C GLY A 124 -9.80 -4.48 -3.18
N VAL A 125 -9.09 -3.54 -3.79
CA VAL A 125 -7.65 -3.39 -3.70
C VAL A 125 -7.28 -2.88 -2.31
N TYR A 126 -6.37 -3.58 -1.63
CA TYR A 126 -5.72 -3.12 -0.41
C TYR A 126 -4.22 -3.04 -0.67
N GLN A 127 -3.76 -1.87 -1.06
CA GLN A 127 -2.40 -1.69 -1.54
C GLN A 127 -1.79 -0.40 -1.00
N ILE A 128 -0.51 -0.48 -0.66
CA ILE A 128 0.37 0.68 -0.53
C ILE A 128 1.26 0.71 -1.75
N ASN A 129 1.34 1.86 -2.41
CA ASN A 129 2.20 2.10 -3.55
C ASN A 129 3.12 3.28 -3.25
N ILE A 130 4.43 3.14 -3.40
CA ILE A 130 5.40 4.25 -3.30
C ILE A 130 6.02 4.44 -4.68
N THR A 131 5.96 5.65 -5.21
CA THR A 131 6.41 5.94 -6.58
C THR A 131 7.69 6.77 -6.57
N GLY A 132 8.67 6.40 -7.37
CA GLY A 132 9.95 7.11 -7.47
C GLY A 132 10.51 7.03 -8.88
N HIS A 133 11.64 7.68 -9.14
CA HIS A 133 12.31 7.60 -10.43
C HIS A 133 12.97 6.22 -10.60
N LYS A 134 12.83 5.62 -11.78
CA LYS A 134 13.23 4.23 -12.05
C LYS A 134 14.72 3.95 -11.81
N ASP A 135 15.59 4.91 -12.15
CA ASP A 135 17.04 4.75 -12.00
C ASP A 135 17.55 5.41 -10.71
N LEU A 136 17.20 6.69 -10.47
CA LEU A 136 17.70 7.46 -9.33
C LEU A 136 17.25 6.95 -7.96
N ASP A 137 16.04 6.37 -7.87
CA ASP A 137 15.46 5.91 -6.60
C ASP A 137 15.42 4.37 -6.52
N GLU A 138 16.11 3.68 -7.44
CA GLU A 138 16.18 2.21 -7.47
C GLU A 138 16.67 1.64 -6.14
N ASP A 139 17.88 1.99 -5.74
CA ASP A 139 18.52 1.47 -4.53
C ASP A 139 17.71 1.78 -3.27
N TYR A 140 17.17 3.00 -3.20
CA TYR A 140 16.30 3.41 -2.11
C TYR A 140 15.05 2.52 -2.04
N HIS A 141 14.44 2.20 -3.18
CA HIS A 141 13.26 1.33 -3.22
C HIS A 141 13.59 -0.14 -2.93
N THR A 142 14.59 -0.72 -3.60
CA THR A 142 14.83 -2.18 -3.61
C THR A 142 15.71 -2.66 -2.48
N ASN A 143 16.58 -1.82 -1.93
CA ASN A 143 17.46 -2.18 -0.82
C ASN A 143 16.97 -1.58 0.49
N TYR A 144 16.82 -0.25 0.54
CA TYR A 144 16.50 0.43 1.80
C TYR A 144 15.04 0.20 2.24
N LEU A 145 14.06 0.56 1.41
CA LEU A 145 12.64 0.42 1.77
C LEU A 145 12.21 -1.04 1.88
N PHE A 146 12.72 -1.95 1.04
CA PHE A 146 12.51 -3.40 1.19
C PHE A 146 12.92 -3.89 2.57
N LYS A 147 14.11 -3.52 3.04
CA LYS A 147 14.61 -3.90 4.36
C LYS A 147 13.70 -3.35 5.47
N ILE A 148 13.26 -2.09 5.37
CA ILE A 148 12.31 -1.50 6.33
C ILE A 148 10.99 -2.28 6.36
N PHE A 149 10.39 -2.59 5.21
CA PHE A 149 9.14 -3.36 5.15
C PHE A 149 9.31 -4.78 5.72
N GLN A 150 10.43 -5.43 5.42
CA GLN A 150 10.74 -6.77 5.92
C GLN A 150 10.90 -6.77 7.45
N GLU A 151 11.64 -5.81 8.01
CA GLU A 151 11.89 -5.75 9.46
C GLU A 151 10.64 -5.36 10.27
N LEU A 152 9.85 -4.40 9.75
CA LEU A 152 8.65 -3.90 10.43
C LEU A 152 7.48 -4.87 10.31
N PHE A 153 7.24 -5.42 9.12
CA PHE A 153 6.01 -6.15 8.80
C PHE A 153 6.23 -7.61 8.36
N GLY A 154 7.48 -8.03 8.12
CA GLY A 154 7.76 -9.35 7.53
C GLY A 154 7.30 -9.46 6.08
N LEU A 155 7.20 -8.32 5.38
CA LEU A 155 6.71 -8.25 4.01
C LEU A 155 7.81 -7.82 3.04
N LYS A 156 7.88 -8.53 1.92
CA LYS A 156 8.69 -8.15 0.77
C LYS A 156 7.81 -7.41 -0.26
N PRO A 157 8.11 -6.15 -0.58
CA PRO A 157 7.41 -5.45 -1.64
C PRO A 157 7.67 -6.03 -3.03
N ILE A 158 6.86 -5.63 -4.01
CA ILE A 158 7.04 -5.92 -5.44
C ILE A 158 7.36 -4.61 -6.16
N THR A 159 8.29 -4.63 -7.11
CA THR A 159 8.59 -3.46 -7.95
C THR A 159 8.01 -3.61 -9.35
N VAL A 160 7.37 -2.56 -9.85
CA VAL A 160 6.81 -2.49 -11.20
C VAL A 160 7.27 -1.20 -11.88
N LEU A 161 7.79 -1.30 -13.10
CA LEU A 161 8.15 -0.12 -13.90
C LEU A 161 6.94 0.45 -14.62
N SER A 162 6.86 1.78 -14.71
CA SER A 162 5.88 2.46 -15.53
C SER A 162 6.23 2.29 -17.01
N LYS A 163 5.25 1.93 -17.85
CA LYS A 163 5.48 1.72 -19.29
C LYS A 163 5.80 3.02 -20.04
N ASN A 164 5.21 4.13 -19.60
CA ASN A 164 5.19 5.40 -20.33
C ASN A 164 5.92 6.53 -19.59
N SER A 165 6.64 6.23 -18.50
CA SER A 165 7.37 7.23 -17.74
C SER A 165 8.61 6.64 -17.10
N LYS A 166 9.51 7.49 -16.61
CA LYS A 166 10.65 7.07 -15.79
C LYS A 166 10.23 6.72 -14.34
N GLY A 167 8.99 6.31 -14.11
CA GLY A 167 8.47 5.94 -12.81
C GLY A 167 8.70 4.47 -12.46
N ARG A 168 9.01 4.19 -11.20
CA ARG A 168 9.02 2.86 -10.57
C ARG A 168 8.05 2.88 -9.41
N HIS A 169 7.24 1.83 -9.32
CA HIS A 169 6.26 1.62 -8.27
C HIS A 169 6.72 0.50 -7.34
N LEU A 170 6.78 0.81 -6.05
CA LEU A 170 7.02 -0.13 -4.97
C LEU A 170 5.67 -0.49 -4.34
N ILE A 171 5.22 -1.71 -4.56
CA ILE A 171 3.84 -2.16 -4.31
C ILE A 171 3.82 -3.19 -3.19
N ILE A 172 2.94 -2.98 -2.21
CA ILE A 172 2.66 -3.93 -1.14
C ILE A 172 1.14 -4.13 -1.02
N SER A 173 0.69 -5.35 -1.31
CA SER A 173 -0.73 -5.72 -1.25
C SER A 173 -1.05 -6.46 0.04
N SER A 174 -1.62 -5.76 1.03
CA SER A 174 -2.05 -6.36 2.29
C SER A 174 -3.17 -5.57 2.94
N LYS A 175 -4.30 -6.24 3.22
CA LYS A 175 -5.43 -5.67 3.97
C LYS A 175 -5.02 -5.25 5.38
N GLN A 176 -4.21 -6.07 6.05
CA GLN A 176 -3.74 -5.76 7.40
C GLN A 176 -2.85 -4.53 7.42
N LEU A 177 -1.96 -4.40 6.43
CA LEU A 177 -1.05 -3.28 6.31
C LEU A 177 -1.80 -1.96 6.04
N VAL A 178 -2.72 -1.96 5.07
CA VAL A 178 -3.56 -0.80 4.77
C VAL A 178 -4.36 -0.37 6.00
N ASN A 179 -4.97 -1.32 6.72
CA ASN A 179 -5.70 -1.03 7.94
C ASN A 179 -4.78 -0.50 9.06
N PHE A 180 -3.55 -1.01 9.16
CA PHE A 180 -2.56 -0.53 10.12
C PHE A 180 -2.23 0.95 9.89
N PHE A 181 -1.91 1.34 8.66
CA PHE A 181 -1.63 2.76 8.35
C PHE A 181 -2.87 3.64 8.45
N SER A 182 -4.05 3.12 8.10
CA SER A 182 -5.33 3.82 8.33
C SER A 182 -5.55 4.15 9.80
N LYS A 183 -5.24 3.21 10.72
CA LYS A 183 -5.28 3.44 12.17
C LYS A 183 -4.26 4.47 12.64
N HIS A 184 -3.16 4.63 11.91
CA HIS A 184 -2.17 5.68 12.17
C HIS A 184 -2.59 7.04 11.58
N GLY A 185 -3.75 7.15 10.95
CA GLY A 185 -4.29 8.39 10.40
C GLY A 185 -3.98 8.62 8.92
N LEU A 186 -3.33 7.68 8.24
CA LEU A 186 -3.06 7.79 6.81
C LEU A 186 -4.29 7.28 6.04
N LYS A 187 -5.09 8.22 5.54
CA LYS A 187 -6.34 7.93 4.81
C LYS A 187 -6.07 7.48 3.38
N ASN A 188 -6.97 6.66 2.85
CA ASN A 188 -6.94 6.25 1.45
C ASN A 188 -7.42 7.37 0.51
N GLY A 189 -6.91 7.37 -0.72
CA GLY A 189 -7.29 8.34 -1.75
C GLY A 189 -6.47 9.63 -1.73
N ASP A 190 -7.07 10.71 -2.22
CA ASP A 190 -6.39 11.99 -2.46
C ASP A 190 -5.90 12.63 -1.15
N LYS A 191 -4.57 12.69 -0.98
CA LYS A 191 -3.90 13.23 0.21
C LYS A 191 -4.16 14.72 0.43
N ILE A 192 -4.35 15.49 -0.65
CA ILE A 192 -4.60 16.92 -0.57
C ILE A 192 -6.01 17.13 -0.03
N LYS A 193 -7.01 16.43 -0.60
CA LYS A 193 -8.40 16.48 -0.10
C LYS A 193 -8.51 15.98 1.34
N ASN A 194 -7.76 14.92 1.66
CA ASN A 194 -7.74 14.34 3.00
C ASN A 194 -6.96 15.16 4.04
N GLN A 195 -6.23 16.20 3.61
CA GLN A 195 -5.35 17.02 4.45
C GLN A 195 -4.42 16.15 5.31
N SER A 196 -3.71 15.20 4.67
CA SER A 196 -2.81 14.28 5.38
C SER A 196 -1.81 15.04 6.25
N THR A 197 -1.63 14.56 7.49
CA THR A 197 -0.83 15.16 8.56
C THR A 197 0.02 14.09 9.26
N PHE A 198 0.95 14.52 10.10
CA PHE A 198 1.77 13.61 10.91
C PHE A 198 0.91 12.96 12.00
N PRO A 199 1.00 11.64 12.19
CA PRO A 199 0.38 10.97 13.33
C PRO A 199 0.82 11.58 14.67
N THR A 200 -0.10 11.73 15.61
CA THR A 200 0.13 12.45 16.89
C THR A 200 1.32 11.91 17.68
N TRP A 201 1.60 10.60 17.60
CA TRP A 201 2.72 9.98 18.31
C TRP A 201 4.09 10.37 17.75
N ILE A 202 4.19 10.79 16.48
CA ILE A 202 5.45 11.25 15.88
C ILE A 202 5.91 12.55 16.57
N TRP A 203 4.97 13.42 16.92
CA TRP A 203 5.26 14.67 17.64
C TRP A 203 5.77 14.46 19.07
N LYS A 204 5.53 13.30 19.68
CA LYS A 204 5.85 13.05 21.10
C LYS A 204 7.35 12.87 21.37
N LYS A 205 8.15 12.47 20.39
CA LYS A 205 9.58 12.23 20.55
C LYS A 205 10.38 12.87 19.42
N LYS A 206 11.44 13.60 19.76
CA LYS A 206 12.33 14.24 18.78
C LYS A 206 12.88 13.23 17.76
N ASN A 207 13.28 12.03 18.19
CA ASN A 207 13.80 11.02 17.26
C ASN A 207 12.76 10.54 16.23
N PHE A 208 11.49 10.39 16.63
CA PHE A 208 10.42 10.04 15.69
C PHE A 208 10.19 11.16 14.69
N LEU A 209 10.21 12.41 15.17
CA LEU A 209 10.07 13.58 14.31
C LEU A 209 11.23 13.69 13.31
N LYS A 210 12.48 13.49 13.75
CA LYS A 210 13.67 13.44 12.87
C LYS A 210 13.52 12.36 11.80
N ALA A 211 13.14 11.15 12.20
CA ALA A 211 12.98 10.03 11.28
C ALA A 211 11.86 10.28 10.25
N CYS A 212 10.71 10.82 10.68
CA CYS A 212 9.63 11.20 9.76
C CYS A 212 10.04 12.31 8.79
N VAL A 213 10.75 13.33 9.27
CA VAL A 213 11.32 14.39 8.43
C VAL A 213 12.30 13.82 7.40
N ARG A 214 13.18 12.89 7.80
CA ARG A 214 14.09 12.21 6.86
C ARG A 214 13.32 11.56 5.71
N GLY A 215 12.30 10.75 6.02
CA GLY A 215 11.48 10.09 5.01
C GLY A 215 10.77 11.05 4.05
N LEU A 216 10.30 12.20 4.54
CA LEU A 216 9.65 13.25 3.72
C LEU A 216 10.65 14.00 2.83
N ILE A 217 11.82 14.31 3.35
CA ILE A 217 12.86 15.01 2.57
C ILE A 217 13.47 14.05 1.53
N ASP A 218 13.58 12.76 1.85
CA ASP A 218 14.05 11.75 0.91
C ASP A 218 13.13 11.56 -0.31
N THR A 219 11.85 11.90 -0.18
CA THR A 219 10.85 11.86 -1.26
C THR A 219 10.63 13.23 -1.93
N ASP A 220 10.05 14.18 -1.19
CA ASP A 220 9.57 15.48 -1.70
C ASP A 220 10.60 16.61 -1.48
N GLY A 221 11.72 16.29 -0.85
CA GLY A 221 12.81 17.22 -0.62
C GLY A 221 13.91 17.13 -1.67
N SER A 222 14.80 18.11 -1.63
CA SER A 222 16.02 18.10 -2.43
C SER A 222 17.12 18.88 -1.73
N ILE A 223 18.35 18.49 -2.02
CA ILE A 223 19.56 19.24 -1.67
C ILE A 223 20.22 19.75 -2.95
N PHE A 224 20.59 21.03 -2.97
CA PHE A 224 21.20 21.66 -4.14
C PHE A 224 22.07 22.86 -3.76
N ARG A 225 22.96 23.27 -4.66
CA ARG A 225 23.79 24.47 -4.49
C ARG A 225 22.99 25.72 -4.83
N MET A 226 23.16 26.79 -4.05
CA MET A 226 22.54 28.08 -4.32
C MET A 226 23.17 28.82 -5.50
N SER A 227 24.45 28.56 -5.77
CA SER A 227 25.20 29.18 -6.85
C SER A 227 26.11 28.15 -7.50
N GLN A 228 26.34 28.31 -8.80
CA GLN A 228 27.36 27.53 -9.51
C GLN A 228 28.78 28.04 -9.21
N ARG A 229 28.92 29.27 -8.70
CA ARG A 229 30.21 29.90 -8.39
C ARG A 229 30.67 29.63 -6.96
N ASP A 230 29.74 29.59 -6.01
CA ASP A 230 30.04 29.30 -4.61
C ASP A 230 29.65 27.86 -4.27
N TYR A 231 30.67 27.00 -4.24
CA TYR A 231 30.52 25.57 -4.02
C TYR A 231 30.12 25.20 -2.60
N ASN A 232 30.26 26.13 -1.64
CA ASN A 232 30.01 25.90 -0.23
C ASN A 232 28.59 26.28 0.21
N LEU A 233 27.83 26.99 -0.63
CA LEU A 233 26.47 27.41 -0.31
C LEU A 233 25.45 26.37 -0.78
N ILE A 234 25.11 25.45 0.13
CA ILE A 234 24.11 24.41 -0.09
C ILE A 234 22.76 24.85 0.49
N ARG A 235 21.67 24.31 -0.03
CA ARG A 235 20.31 24.53 0.46
C ARG A 235 19.53 23.22 0.41
N ILE A 236 18.72 22.99 1.43
CA ILE A 236 17.70 21.92 1.44
C ILE A 236 16.35 22.58 1.21
N ASN A 237 15.52 21.99 0.35
CA ASN A 237 14.11 22.37 0.22
C ASN A 237 13.19 21.20 0.51
N PHE A 238 11.94 21.55 0.80
CA PHE A 238 10.81 20.63 0.80
C PHE A 238 9.68 21.27 0.00
N THR A 239 9.12 20.53 -0.97
CA THR A 239 8.08 21.03 -1.87
C THR A 239 6.89 20.08 -1.83
N ASN A 240 5.70 20.55 -1.45
CA ASN A 240 4.52 19.71 -1.39
C ASN A 240 3.24 20.50 -1.68
N HIS A 241 2.28 19.88 -2.38
CA HIS A 241 0.99 20.47 -2.71
C HIS A 241 -0.04 20.41 -1.58
N ASN A 242 0.12 19.47 -0.64
CA ASN A 242 -0.70 19.41 0.55
C ASN A 242 -0.18 20.45 1.55
N LEU A 243 -0.92 21.57 1.66
CA LEU A 243 -0.56 22.68 2.53
C LEU A 243 -0.50 22.29 4.01
N THR A 244 -1.32 21.34 4.46
CA THR A 244 -1.28 20.83 5.83
C THR A 244 0.04 20.11 6.08
N LEU A 245 0.42 19.20 5.19
CA LEU A 245 1.70 18.49 5.28
C LEU A 245 2.89 19.45 5.18
N LEU A 246 2.82 20.45 4.31
CA LEU A 246 3.85 21.50 4.18
C LEU A 246 4.03 22.29 5.48
N LYS A 247 2.93 22.69 6.12
CA LYS A 247 2.96 23.40 7.42
C LYS A 247 3.47 22.50 8.54
N ASP A 248 3.08 21.24 8.57
CA ASP A 248 3.55 20.25 9.55
C ASP A 248 5.05 20.01 9.42
N THR A 249 5.55 19.76 8.20
CA THR A 249 6.98 19.58 7.98
C THR A 249 7.75 20.83 8.41
N ARG A 250 7.27 22.03 8.07
CA ARG A 250 7.93 23.27 8.52
C ARG A 250 7.93 23.41 10.05
N LYS A 251 6.80 23.10 10.71
CA LYS A 251 6.69 23.09 12.17
C LYS A 251 7.62 22.05 12.80
N ALA A 252 7.81 20.90 12.16
CA ALA A 252 8.74 19.88 12.60
C ALA A 252 10.19 20.39 12.59
N PHE A 253 10.61 21.10 11.52
CA PHE A 253 11.92 21.74 11.48
C PHE A 253 12.11 22.75 12.62
N LEU A 254 11.11 23.60 12.89
CA LEU A 254 11.15 24.54 14.02
C LEU A 254 11.29 23.82 15.36
N ASN A 255 10.51 22.77 15.61
CA ASN A 255 10.57 21.97 16.84
C ASN A 255 11.91 21.24 17.05
N LEU A 256 12.63 20.96 15.95
CA LEU A 256 13.96 20.36 15.97
C LEU A 256 15.07 21.42 16.13
N GLY A 257 14.71 22.70 16.23
CA GLY A 257 15.64 23.81 16.40
C GLY A 257 16.38 24.17 15.11
N PHE A 258 15.67 24.10 13.98
CA PHE A 258 16.10 24.67 12.69
C PHE A 258 15.28 25.92 12.39
N ASN A 259 15.78 26.77 11.50
CA ASN A 259 15.13 28.01 11.09
C ASN A 259 14.80 27.98 9.59
N PRO A 260 13.79 27.20 9.17
CA PRO A 260 13.35 27.19 7.79
C PRO A 260 12.74 28.54 7.39
N SER A 261 12.90 28.90 6.12
CA SER A 261 12.27 30.08 5.53
C SER A 261 10.75 30.08 5.76
N LYS A 262 10.11 31.24 5.53
CA LYS A 262 8.66 31.27 5.34
C LYS A 262 8.26 30.34 4.19
N ILE A 263 7.01 29.89 4.19
CA ILE A 263 6.45 29.15 3.06
C ILE A 263 6.36 30.11 1.87
N ILE A 264 6.91 29.70 0.74
CA ILE A 264 6.97 30.46 -0.50
C ILE A 264 6.02 29.80 -1.50
N ASN A 265 5.22 30.63 -2.19
CA ASN A 265 4.26 30.23 -3.21
C ASN A 265 3.27 29.14 -2.74
N ASN A 266 2.97 29.08 -1.43
CA ASN A 266 2.14 28.04 -0.80
C ASN A 266 2.56 26.60 -1.12
N ARG A 267 3.82 26.37 -1.47
CA ARG A 267 4.26 25.07 -2.01
C ARG A 267 5.60 24.59 -1.46
N GLN A 268 6.45 25.48 -0.97
CA GLN A 268 7.80 25.09 -0.54
C GLN A 268 8.37 25.95 0.58
N PHE A 269 9.37 25.43 1.28
CA PHE A 269 10.26 26.21 2.15
C PHE A 269 11.70 25.71 2.02
N TYR A 270 12.65 26.49 2.55
CA TYR A 270 14.07 26.20 2.45
C TYR A 270 14.77 26.24 3.81
N LEU A 271 15.77 25.38 3.98
CA LEU A 271 16.81 25.49 5.00
C LEU A 271 18.10 25.95 4.33
N SER A 272 18.60 27.14 4.70
CA SER A 272 19.73 27.80 4.00
C SER A 272 20.92 28.14 4.88
N ARG A 273 20.77 28.09 6.21
CA ARG A 273 21.86 28.39 7.14
C ARG A 273 22.82 27.21 7.16
N GLN A 274 24.11 27.44 6.89
CA GLN A 274 25.06 26.36 6.61
C GLN A 274 25.39 25.54 7.86
N ASP A 275 25.47 26.17 9.03
CA ASP A 275 25.55 25.51 10.34
C ASP A 275 24.35 24.60 10.60
N GLU A 276 23.13 25.06 10.28
CA GLU A 276 21.91 24.26 10.40
C GLU A 276 21.85 23.11 9.38
N ILE A 277 22.36 23.30 8.17
CA ILE A 277 22.49 22.22 7.19
C ILE A 277 23.48 21.17 7.70
N ARG A 278 24.64 21.57 8.25
CA ARG A 278 25.58 20.63 8.88
C ARG A 278 24.92 19.87 10.03
N LYS A 279 24.14 20.56 10.87
CA LYS A 279 23.34 19.93 11.94
C LYS A 279 22.31 18.94 11.37
N TYR A 280 21.59 19.31 10.31
CA TYR A 280 20.63 18.43 9.63
C TYR A 280 21.31 17.16 9.13
N LEU A 281 22.45 17.29 8.42
CA LEU A 281 23.18 16.16 7.88
C LEU A 281 23.70 15.22 8.98
N LYS A 282 24.10 15.77 10.13
CA LYS A 282 24.57 15.00 11.29
C LYS A 282 23.43 14.31 12.04
N GLU A 283 22.32 14.99 12.29
CA GLU A 283 21.26 14.51 13.17
C GLU A 283 20.13 13.76 12.45
N ILE A 284 19.88 14.08 11.18
CA ILE A 284 18.79 13.54 10.38
C ILE A 284 19.39 12.78 9.19
N GLY A 285 20.16 13.48 8.36
CA GLY A 285 20.76 12.91 7.15
C GLY A 285 19.72 12.55 6.08
N PHE A 286 20.16 11.77 5.10
CA PHE A 286 19.34 11.22 4.03
C PHE A 286 19.50 9.71 4.01
N SER A 287 18.40 8.99 3.84
CA SER A 287 18.42 7.55 3.57
C SER A 287 18.39 7.28 2.06
N ASN A 288 17.87 8.20 1.25
CA ASN A 288 17.87 8.06 -0.20
C ASN A 288 19.26 8.38 -0.77
N VAL A 289 19.89 7.36 -1.37
CA VAL A 289 21.22 7.44 -2.00
C VAL A 289 21.30 8.57 -3.02
N ARG A 290 20.21 8.90 -3.72
CA ARG A 290 20.15 10.03 -4.65
C ARG A 290 20.60 11.35 -4.02
N HIS A 291 20.16 11.65 -2.79
CA HIS A 291 20.54 12.89 -2.11
C HIS A 291 21.97 12.82 -1.57
N GLN A 292 22.41 11.64 -1.14
CA GLN A 292 23.80 11.41 -0.74
C GLN A 292 24.76 11.62 -1.92
N GLU A 293 24.45 11.08 -3.10
CA GLU A 293 25.24 11.28 -4.31
C GLU A 293 25.24 12.73 -4.78
N ARG A 294 24.11 13.43 -4.68
CA ARG A 294 24.06 14.88 -4.92
C ARG A 294 24.98 15.63 -3.97
N LEU A 295 24.95 15.32 -2.68
CA LEU A 295 25.83 15.94 -1.70
C LEU A 295 27.32 15.65 -2.00
N LYS A 296 27.67 14.40 -2.35
CA LYS A 296 29.03 14.03 -2.76
C LYS A 296 29.50 14.79 -4.00
N SER A 297 28.60 14.99 -4.98
CA SER A 297 28.90 15.77 -6.18
C SER A 297 29.23 17.23 -5.88
N PHE A 298 28.86 17.72 -4.69
CA PHE A 298 29.21 19.06 -4.26
C PHE A 298 30.63 19.17 -3.68
N SER A 299 31.33 18.06 -3.45
CA SER A 299 32.72 18.07 -3.02
C SER A 299 33.67 18.52 -4.15
N PRO A 300 34.65 19.42 -3.88
CA PRO A 300 35.57 19.95 -4.90
C PRO A 300 36.39 18.89 -5.66
N ILE A 301 36.54 17.69 -5.10
CA ILE A 301 37.41 16.63 -5.64
C ILE A 301 36.87 16.07 -6.98
N PHE A 302 35.55 15.99 -7.16
CA PHE A 302 34.94 15.39 -8.35
C PHE A 302 34.85 16.31 -9.57
N GLN A 303 35.07 17.63 -9.40
CA GLN A 303 35.00 18.58 -10.53
C GLN A 303 36.32 18.69 -11.30
N ARG A 304 37.45 18.24 -10.73
CA ARG A 304 38.77 18.29 -11.40
C ARG A 304 38.94 17.20 -12.47
N SER A 305 38.19 16.10 -12.43
CA SER A 305 38.30 15.00 -13.41
C SER A 305 37.51 15.21 -14.70
N ARG A 306 36.54 16.13 -14.74
CA ARG A 306 35.75 16.41 -15.97
C ARG A 306 36.30 17.52 -16.86
N LYS A 307 37.43 18.15 -16.48
CA LYS A 307 38.02 19.28 -17.22
C LYS A 307 39.38 18.97 -17.89
N ARG A 308 39.82 17.72 -17.88
CA ARG A 308 41.01 17.25 -18.60
C ARG A 308 40.61 16.20 -19.63
N ASP A 309 39.81 16.59 -20.62
CA ASP A 309 39.65 15.87 -21.89
C ASP A 309 38.96 16.81 -22.89
N SER A 310 39.74 17.76 -23.41
CA SER A 310 39.52 18.38 -24.73
C SER A 310 40.61 19.42 -24.95
N GLY A 311 41.62 19.10 -25.77
CA GLY A 311 42.61 20.07 -26.21
C GLY A 311 43.95 19.47 -26.61
N SER A 312 43.96 18.50 -27.52
CA SER A 312 45.17 18.24 -28.32
C SER A 312 45.43 19.47 -29.19
N ARG A 313 46.41 20.30 -28.81
CA ARG A 313 46.97 21.31 -29.71
C ARG A 313 47.92 20.60 -30.68
N ASN A 314 47.58 20.62 -31.96
CA ASN A 314 48.49 20.30 -33.05
C ASN A 314 49.62 21.34 -33.09
N PRO A 315 50.90 20.95 -33.12
CA PRO A 315 52.00 21.85 -33.38
C PRO A 315 52.34 21.84 -34.89
N GLY A 316 52.33 23.02 -35.52
CA GLY A 316 53.07 23.25 -36.75
C GLY A 316 52.24 23.65 -37.98
N SER A 317 52.27 24.94 -38.30
CA SER A 317 52.57 25.43 -39.66
C SER A 317 52.72 26.96 -39.65
N ASN A 318 53.85 27.41 -40.20
CA ASN A 318 54.42 28.76 -40.30
C ASN A 318 53.47 29.93 -40.64
N PRO A 319 53.81 31.16 -40.20
CA PRO A 319 53.35 32.39 -40.85
C PRO A 319 54.28 32.70 -42.03
N GLY A 320 53.76 32.55 -43.25
CA GLY A 320 54.42 33.04 -44.46
C GLY A 320 53.84 34.39 -44.86
N GLY A 321 54.73 35.38 -45.04
CA GLY A 321 54.63 36.32 -46.16
C GLY A 321 53.78 37.56 -45.96
N ALA A 322 54.46 38.71 -46.06
CA ALA A 322 53.93 40.06 -46.13
C ALA A 322 52.90 40.29 -47.25
N ILE A 323 52.19 41.42 -47.20
CA ILE A 323 52.31 42.52 -48.17
C ILE A 323 51.16 43.55 -47.97
N PHE A 324 51.56 44.83 -47.97
CA PHE A 324 50.86 46.13 -47.88
C PHE A 324 50.29 46.60 -46.54
#